data_AF-A0A7W4FAM9-F1
#
_entry.id   AF-A0A7W4FAM9-F1
#
_cell.length_a   1.000
_cell.length_b   1.000
_cell.length_c   1.000
_cell.angle_alpha   90.00
_cell.angle_beta   90.00
_cell.angle_gamma   90.00
#
_symmetry.space_group_name_H-M   'P 1'
#
loop_
_entity.id
_entity.type
_entity.pdbx_description
1 polymer ?
#
loop_
_entity_poly.entity_id
_entity_poly.type
_entity_poly.pdbx_seq_one_letter_code
_entity_poly.pdbx_strand_id
1 'polypeptide(L)'
;MKSIEASIMTVTEAYVKQLTEEAEGVKRQQRIARGCIAAGDVDRNLRALGRHIAGCARKGKSVHVPAMCVSEWGHVLRALELTRAMA
;
A
#
# COMPACT_ATOMS: atom_id res chain seq x y z
N MET A 1 -23.12 -33.33 4.98
CA MET A 1 -22.53 -32.21 5.76
C MET A 1 -22.68 -30.94 4.93
N LYS A 2 -23.01 -29.79 5.55
CA LYS A 2 -23.00 -28.50 4.84
C LYS A 2 -21.54 -28.08 4.66
N SER A 3 -21.12 -27.84 3.42
CA SER A 3 -19.81 -27.25 3.11
C SER A 3 -19.79 -25.79 3.55
N ILE A 4 -18.70 -25.36 4.17
CA ILE A 4 -18.51 -23.99 4.63
C ILE A 4 -17.75 -23.23 3.55
N GLU A 5 -18.34 -22.15 3.05
CA GLU A 5 -17.69 -21.33 2.03
C GLU A 5 -16.54 -20.49 2.61
N ALA A 6 -15.53 -20.24 1.77
CA ALA A 6 -14.39 -19.41 2.13
C ALA A 6 -14.84 -17.94 2.32
N SER A 7 -14.60 -17.38 3.50
CA SER A 7 -14.83 -15.96 3.79
C SER A 7 -13.64 -15.11 3.31
N ILE A 8 -13.94 -13.99 2.66
CA ILE A 8 -12.94 -13.03 2.18
C ILE A 8 -12.32 -12.23 3.34
N MET A 9 -13.06 -12.03 4.43
CA MET A 9 -12.65 -11.12 5.51
C MET A 9 -11.76 -11.79 6.55
N THR A 10 -12.09 -13.01 6.96
CA THR A 10 -11.37 -13.75 7.99
C THR A 10 -11.52 -15.24 7.77
N VAL A 11 -10.43 -15.99 8.00
CA VAL A 11 -10.47 -17.45 7.96
C VAL A 11 -11.19 -17.94 9.22
N THR A 12 -12.38 -18.52 9.07
CA THR A 12 -13.20 -19.04 10.17
C THR A 12 -12.64 -20.37 10.69
N GLU A 13 -12.71 -20.60 12.00
CA GLU A 13 -12.21 -21.84 12.62
C GLU A 13 -12.85 -23.10 12.00
N ALA A 14 -14.15 -23.04 11.70
CA ALA A 14 -14.87 -24.15 11.08
C ALA A 14 -14.38 -24.44 9.64
N TYR A 15 -13.97 -23.41 8.89
CA TYR A 15 -13.37 -23.56 7.56
C TYR A 15 -11.96 -24.16 7.63
N VAL A 16 -11.16 -23.78 8.64
CA VAL A 16 -9.83 -24.39 8.88
C VAL A 16 -9.96 -25.88 9.22
N LYS A 17 -10.94 -26.26 10.05
CA LYS A 17 -11.19 -27.67 10.38
C LYS A 17 -11.58 -28.48 9.14
N GLN A 18 -12.49 -27.96 8.32
CA GLN A 18 -12.89 -28.62 7.07
C GLN A 18 -11.69 -28.83 6.12
N LEU A 19 -10.86 -27.80 5.91
CA LEU A 19 -9.65 -27.92 5.08
C LEU A 19 -8.67 -28.98 5.61
N THR A 20 -8.50 -29.03 6.94
CA THR A 20 -7.63 -30.01 7.59
C THR A 20 -8.16 -31.44 7.40
N GLU A 21 -9.47 -31.64 7.49
CA GLU A 21 -10.14 -32.93 7.22
C GLU A 21 -10.02 -33.35 5.75
N GLU A 22 -10.06 -32.39 4.83
CA GLU A 22 -9.88 -32.60 3.38
C GLU A 22 -8.41 -32.76 2.96
N ALA A 23 -7.47 -32.77 3.91
CA ALA A 23 -6.01 -32.77 3.71
C ALA A 23 -5.50 -31.61 2.82
N GLU A 24 -6.32 -30.57 2.62
CA GLU A 24 -5.95 -29.35 1.92
C GLU A 24 -5.43 -28.31 2.92
N GLY A 25 -4.25 -27.75 2.68
CA GLY A 25 -3.70 -26.69 3.55
C GLY A 25 -4.47 -25.37 3.43
N VAL A 26 -4.54 -24.59 4.53
CA VAL A 26 -5.12 -23.24 4.52
C VAL A 26 -4.36 -22.33 3.55
N LYS A 27 -5.03 -21.91 2.46
CA LYS A 27 -4.48 -20.95 1.50
C LYS A 27 -4.30 -19.59 2.17
N ARG A 28 -3.05 -19.22 2.45
CA ARG A 28 -2.72 -17.90 2.99
C ARG A 28 -3.05 -16.81 1.98
N GLN A 29 -3.58 -15.69 2.46
CA GLN A 29 -3.80 -14.51 1.63
C GLN A 29 -2.46 -14.05 1.03
N GLN A 30 -2.37 -14.04 -0.30
CA GLN A 30 -1.17 -13.59 -0.99
C GLN A 30 -1.11 -12.07 -0.95
N ARG A 31 -0.02 -11.53 -0.40
CA ARG A 31 0.25 -10.09 -0.50
C ARG A 31 0.72 -9.78 -1.91
N ILE A 32 0.07 -8.82 -2.56
CA ILE A 32 0.51 -8.31 -3.86
C ILE A 32 1.65 -7.33 -3.63
N ALA A 33 2.87 -7.72 -3.97
CA ALA A 33 4.00 -6.80 -4.03
C ALA A 33 3.89 -5.97 -5.32
N ARG A 34 3.71 -4.65 -5.18
CA ARG A 34 3.74 -3.73 -6.32
C ARG A 34 5.14 -3.14 -6.44
N GLY A 35 5.65 -3.06 -7.67
CA GLY A 35 6.94 -2.43 -7.95
C GLY A 35 6.95 -0.95 -7.59
N CYS A 36 8.15 -0.40 -7.38
CA CYS A 36 8.32 1.04 -7.19
C CYS A 36 8.08 1.77 -8.52
N ILE A 37 7.46 2.95 -8.46
CA ILE A 37 7.30 3.84 -9.61
C ILE A 37 8.70 4.34 -10.03
N ALA A 38 9.03 4.24 -11.32
CA ALA A 38 10.31 4.74 -11.80
C ALA A 38 10.37 6.27 -11.66
N ALA A 39 11.57 6.83 -11.48
CA ALA A 39 11.71 8.27 -11.22
C ALA A 39 11.15 9.16 -12.34
N GLY A 40 11.18 8.68 -13.59
CA GLY A 40 10.61 9.36 -14.76
C GLY A 40 9.09 9.27 -14.86
N ASP A 41 8.48 8.29 -14.20
CA ASP A 41 7.03 8.00 -14.26
C ASP A 41 6.24 8.71 -13.16
N VAL A 42 6.94 9.35 -12.21
CA VAL A 42 6.29 10.12 -11.15
C VAL A 42 5.61 11.34 -11.77
N ASP A 43 4.30 11.44 -11.57
CA ASP A 43 3.52 12.61 -11.97
C ASP A 43 4.17 13.91 -11.50
N ARG A 44 4.25 14.91 -12.39
CA ARG A 44 4.99 16.15 -12.15
C ARG A 44 4.37 17.01 -11.06
N ASN A 45 3.04 17.05 -10.96
CA ASN A 45 2.33 17.84 -9.95
C ASN A 45 2.52 17.22 -8.56
N LEU A 46 2.39 15.90 -8.47
CA LEU A 46 2.62 15.16 -7.23
C LEU A 46 4.10 15.20 -6.80
N ARG A 47 5.02 15.23 -7.77
CA ARG A 47 6.44 15.46 -7.51
C ARG A 47 6.71 16.85 -6.93
N ALA A 48 6.05 17.88 -7.45
CA ALA A 48 6.14 19.24 -6.91
C ALA A 48 5.59 19.32 -5.47
N LEU A 49 4.47 18.64 -5.20
CA LEU A 49 3.91 18.52 -3.85
C LEU A 49 4.89 17.83 -2.88
N GLY A 50 5.49 16.70 -3.27
CA GLY A 50 6.50 16.03 -2.44
C GLY A 50 7.69 16.94 -2.08
N ARG A 51 8.19 17.72 -3.05
CA ARG A 51 9.24 18.71 -2.81
C ARG A 51 8.80 19.84 -1.87
N HIS A 52 7.57 20.32 -2.04
CA HIS A 52 6.99 21.32 -1.17
C HIS A 52 6.92 20.82 0.28
N ILE A 53 6.41 19.59 0.48
CA ILE A 53 6.35 18.94 1.79
C ILE A 53 7.75 18.83 2.41
N ALA A 54 8.74 18.31 1.68
CA ALA A 54 10.11 18.19 2.15
C ALA A 54 10.73 19.56 2.50
N GLY A 55 10.41 20.61 1.74
CA GLY A 55 10.85 21.98 2.01
C GLY A 55 10.23 22.55 3.29
N CYS A 56 8.94 22.33 3.52
CA CYS A 56 8.24 22.75 4.73
C CYS A 56 8.71 21.97 5.97
N ALA A 57 8.90 20.65 5.84
CA ALA A 57 9.40 19.80 6.92
C ALA A 57 10.78 20.26 7.42
N ARG A 58 11.71 20.60 6.51
CA ARG A 58 13.02 21.19 6.86
C ARG A 58 12.91 22.51 7.61
N LYS A 59 11.82 23.26 7.40
CA LYS A 59 11.54 24.54 8.07
C LYS A 59 10.69 24.36 9.34
N GLY A 60 10.37 23.13 9.74
CA GLY A 60 9.48 22.84 10.87
C GLY A 60 8.03 23.28 10.65
N LYS A 61 7.59 23.46 9.40
CA LYS A 61 6.24 23.92 9.05
C LYS A 61 5.33 22.74 8.71
N SER A 62 4.09 22.79 9.20
CA SER A 62 3.03 21.88 8.78
C SER A 62 2.56 22.18 7.35
N VAL A 63 2.01 21.18 6.68
CA VAL A 63 1.50 21.28 5.30
C VAL A 63 0.11 20.65 5.23
N HIS A 64 -0.80 21.28 4.50
CA HIS A 64 -2.10 20.69 4.21
C HIS A 64 -1.94 19.57 3.18
N VAL A 65 -2.47 18.40 3.51
CA VAL A 65 -2.48 17.22 2.63
C VAL A 65 -3.89 17.03 2.10
N PRO A 66 -4.12 17.15 0.78
CA PRO A 66 -5.44 16.96 0.19
C PRO A 66 -5.87 15.49 0.24
N ALA A 67 -7.18 15.26 0.10
CA ALA A 67 -7.70 13.92 -0.12
C ALA A 67 -7.20 13.39 -1.47
N MET A 68 -6.53 12.24 -1.46
CA MET A 68 -5.88 11.62 -2.62
C MET A 68 -6.16 10.12 -2.62
N CYS A 69 -6.22 9.52 -3.81
CA CYS A 69 -6.32 8.09 -3.96
C CYS A 69 -4.95 7.39 -3.74
N VAL A 70 -4.96 6.06 -3.62
CA VAL A 70 -3.76 5.28 -3.29
C VAL A 70 -2.66 5.42 -4.36
N SER A 71 -3.02 5.55 -5.64
CA SER A 71 -2.03 5.74 -6.71
C SER A 71 -1.35 7.11 -6.62
N GLU A 72 -2.12 8.18 -6.37
CA GLU A 72 -1.57 9.53 -6.17
C GLU A 72 -0.64 9.55 -4.95
N TRP A 73 -1.05 8.93 -3.85
CA TRP A 73 -0.20 8.75 -2.67
C TRP A 73 1.11 8.04 -3.00
N GLY A 74 1.07 6.98 -3.80
CA GLY A 74 2.27 6.28 -4.26
C GLY A 74 3.25 7.21 -4.98
N HIS A 75 2.75 8.13 -5.81
CA HIS A 75 3.58 9.11 -6.52
C HIS A 75 4.20 10.13 -5.54
N VAL A 76 3.43 10.63 -4.58
CA VAL A 76 3.92 11.59 -3.56
C VAL A 76 4.99 10.94 -2.69
N LEU A 77 4.76 9.73 -2.20
CA LEU A 77 5.73 8.98 -1.39
C LEU A 77 7.01 8.73 -2.18
N ARG A 78 6.89 8.32 -3.45
CA ARG A 78 8.05 8.16 -4.33
C ARG A 78 8.81 9.47 -4.53
N ALA A 79 8.11 10.58 -4.70
CA ALA A 79 8.75 11.89 -4.82
C ALA A 79 9.52 12.30 -3.55
N LEU A 80 9.00 11.98 -2.37
CA LEU A 80 9.67 12.20 -1.09
C LEU A 80 10.94 11.35 -0.95
N GLU A 81 10.88 10.07 -1.33
CA GLU A 81 12.05 9.18 -1.36
C GLU A 81 13.16 9.74 -2.25
N LEU A 82 12.81 10.14 -3.48
CA LEU A 82 13.75 10.72 -4.43
C LEU A 82 14.33 12.04 -3.92
N THR A 83 13.51 12.88 -3.29
CA THR A 83 13.96 14.16 -2.73
C THR A 83 14.91 13.93 -1.56
N ARG A 84 14.66 12.92 -0.72
CA ARG A 84 15.55 12.54 0.39
C ARG A 84 16.88 11.99 -0.11
N ALA A 85 16.90 11.23 -1.20
CA ALA A 85 18.13 10.68 -1.77
C ALA A 85 19.05 11.75 -2.40
N MET A 86 18.49 12.94 -2.73
CA MET A 86 19.23 14.06 -3.32
C MET A 86 19.62 15.15 -2.30
N ALA A 87 19.19 15.02 -1.04
CA ALA A 87 19.40 16.01 0.03
C ALA A 87 20.62 15.65 0.89
#